data_AF-A0A0F8YXZ9-F1
#
_entry.id   AF-A0A0F8YXZ9-F1
#
_cell.length_a   1.000
_cell.length_b   1.000
_cell.length_c   1.000
_cell.angle_alpha   90.00
_cell.angle_beta   90.00
_cell.angle_gamma   90.00
#
_symmetry.space_group_name_H-M   'P 1'
#
loop_
_entity.id
_entity.type
_entity.pdbx_description
1 polymer ?
#
loop_
_entity_poly.entity_id
_entity_poly.type
_entity_poly.pdbx_seq_one_letter_code
_entity_poly.pdbx_strand_id
1 'polypeptide(L)'
;MKRTVLLVAVFVLMVTLPALVSAAGDDEAKALFESKCSLCHSLENATDITDTPEGWLSTVTRMREQNGCDITRQESDIIINYLAKFYGR
;
A
#
# COMPACT_ATOMS: atom_id res chain seq x y z
N MET A 1 -37.61 19.59 -7.70
CA MET A 1 -36.64 20.41 -6.93
C MET A 1 -36.10 19.65 -5.71
N LYS A 2 -36.89 19.37 -4.65
CA LYS A 2 -36.39 18.63 -3.46
C LYS A 2 -35.86 17.21 -3.76
N ARG A 3 -36.56 16.47 -4.62
CA ARG A 3 -36.14 15.13 -5.08
C ARG A 3 -34.88 15.15 -5.95
N THR A 4 -34.77 16.15 -6.83
CA THR A 4 -33.60 16.34 -7.70
C THR A 4 -32.36 16.73 -6.90
N VAL A 5 -32.52 17.58 -5.88
CA VAL A 5 -31.44 17.96 -4.93
C VAL A 5 -30.99 16.77 -4.09
N LEU A 6 -31.92 15.92 -3.62
CA LEU A 6 -31.61 14.69 -2.89
C LEU A 6 -30.82 13.69 -3.74
N LEU A 7 -31.22 13.50 -5.01
CA LEU A 7 -30.52 12.59 -5.93
C LEU A 7 -29.11 13.08 -6.28
N VAL A 8 -28.92 14.39 -6.45
CA VAL A 8 -27.59 14.98 -6.68
C VAL A 8 -26.71 14.89 -5.44
N ALA A 9 -27.25 15.14 -4.24
CA ALA A 9 -26.50 15.03 -2.99
C ALA A 9 -26.06 13.59 -2.67
N VAL A 10 -26.92 12.59 -2.94
CA VAL A 10 -26.58 11.16 -2.77
C VAL A 10 -25.52 10.72 -3.79
N PHE A 11 -25.58 11.23 -5.02
CA PHE A 11 -24.59 10.93 -6.05
C PHE A 11 -23.22 11.56 -5.75
N VAL A 12 -23.17 12.79 -5.24
CA VAL A 12 -21.93 13.43 -4.78
C VAL A 12 -21.33 12.68 -3.60
N LEU A 13 -22.15 12.24 -2.64
CA LEU A 13 -21.70 11.45 -1.49
C LEU A 13 -21.08 10.11 -1.93
N MET A 14 -21.66 9.41 -2.92
CA MET A 14 -21.11 8.15 -3.43
C MET A 14 -19.75 8.30 -4.13
N VAL A 15 -19.46 9.46 -4.73
CA VAL A 15 -18.22 9.67 -5.50
C VAL A 15 -17.05 10.08 -4.59
N THR A 16 -17.29 10.71 -3.44
CA THR A 16 -16.21 11.17 -2.55
C THR A 16 -15.75 10.12 -1.53
N LEU A 17 -16.58 9.13 -1.18
CA LEU A 17 -16.21 8.09 -0.21
C LEU A 17 -15.01 7.19 -0.63
N PRO A 18 -14.89 6.73 -1.90
CA PRO A 18 -13.85 5.79 -2.28
C PRO A 18 -12.41 6.30 -2.10
N ALA A 19 -12.18 7.59 -2.38
CA ALA A 19 -10.85 8.18 -2.30
C ALA A 19 -10.31 8.23 -0.85
N LEU A 20 -11.19 8.50 0.12
CA LEU A 20 -10.83 8.51 1.55
C LEU A 20 -10.46 7.12 2.05
N VAL A 21 -11.17 6.08 1.59
CA VAL A 21 -10.88 4.68 1.95
C VAL A 21 -9.53 4.23 1.37
N SER A 22 -9.22 4.62 0.12
CA SER A 22 -7.91 4.32 -0.46
C SER A 22 -6.76 5.01 0.28
N ALA A 23 -6.90 6.29 0.62
CA ALA A 23 -5.84 7.03 1.32
C ALA A 23 -5.54 6.46 2.71
N ALA A 24 -6.59 6.12 3.48
CA ALA A 24 -6.41 5.43 4.76
C ALA A 24 -5.65 4.11 4.56
N GLY A 25 -6.12 3.27 3.62
CA GLY A 25 -5.48 1.99 3.29
C GLY A 25 -4.01 2.13 2.89
N ASP A 26 -3.66 3.19 2.17
CA ASP A 26 -2.29 3.49 1.78
C ASP A 26 -1.41 3.88 2.98
N ASP A 27 -1.94 4.68 3.90
CA ASP A 27 -1.25 5.08 5.14
C ASP A 27 -1.00 3.86 6.06
N GLU A 28 -1.97 2.96 6.18
CA GLU A 28 -1.82 1.72 6.94
C GLU A 28 -0.79 0.78 6.31
N ALA A 29 -0.80 0.64 4.98
CA ALA A 29 0.18 -0.17 4.27
C ALA A 29 1.60 0.42 4.37
N LYS A 30 1.72 1.76 4.31
CA LYS A 30 2.98 2.47 4.55
C LYS A 30 3.50 2.21 5.96
N ALA A 31 2.65 2.36 6.99
CA ALA A 31 3.06 2.13 8.38
C ALA A 31 3.51 0.68 8.62
N LEU A 32 2.85 -0.28 7.96
CA LEU A 32 3.27 -1.68 8.00
C LEU A 32 4.64 -1.88 7.33
N PHE A 33 4.86 -1.31 6.14
CA PHE A 33 6.16 -1.35 5.47
C PHE A 33 7.27 -0.74 6.34
N GLU A 34 7.05 0.46 6.86
CA GLU A 34 8.05 1.16 7.67
C GLU A 34 8.38 0.38 8.94
N SER A 35 7.36 -0.11 9.66
CA SER A 35 7.56 -0.84 10.92
C SER A 35 8.25 -2.20 10.76
N LYS A 36 8.03 -2.90 9.65
CA LYS A 36 8.61 -4.23 9.41
C LYS A 36 9.96 -4.17 8.71
N CYS A 37 10.10 -3.32 7.70
CA CYS A 37 11.28 -3.30 6.84
C CYS A 37 12.43 -2.46 7.40
N SER A 38 12.19 -1.59 8.39
CA SER A 38 13.25 -0.80 9.03
C SER A 38 13.98 -1.54 10.16
N LEU A 39 13.58 -2.78 10.49
CA LEU A 39 14.12 -3.51 11.64
C LEU A 39 15.59 -3.94 11.45
N CYS A 40 16.02 -4.17 10.21
CA CYS A 40 17.35 -4.72 9.91
C CYS A 40 18.25 -3.74 9.15
N HIS A 41 17.70 -2.81 8.37
CA HIS A 41 18.45 -1.84 7.58
C HIS A 41 17.58 -0.63 7.21
N SER A 42 18.21 0.42 6.65
CA SER A 42 17.51 1.60 6.12
C SER A 42 16.51 1.21 5.03
N LEU A 43 15.44 2.00 4.92
CA LEU A 43 14.41 1.85 3.88
C LEU A 43 14.83 2.44 2.52
N GLU A 44 15.90 3.24 2.49
CA GLU A 44 16.43 3.90 1.29
C GLU A 44 16.67 2.90 0.13
N ASN A 45 17.10 1.67 0.45
CA ASN A 45 17.28 0.62 -0.55
C ASN A 45 16.01 0.29 -1.35
N ALA A 46 14.84 0.50 -0.75
CA ALA A 46 13.55 0.31 -1.41
C ALA A 46 12.94 1.65 -1.89
N THR A 47 13.13 2.74 -1.15
CA THR A 47 12.49 4.03 -1.49
C THR A 47 13.23 4.84 -2.54
N ASP A 48 14.51 4.57 -2.77
CA ASP A 48 15.34 5.30 -3.74
C ASP A 48 15.31 4.67 -5.14
N ILE A 49 14.61 3.54 -5.30
CA ILE A 49 14.48 2.82 -6.57
C ILE A 49 13.02 2.64 -6.95
N THR A 50 12.80 2.42 -8.24
CA THR A 50 11.54 1.89 -8.76
C THR A 50 11.76 0.51 -9.33
N ASP A 51 10.82 -0.41 -9.13
CA ASP A 51 10.90 -1.78 -9.65
C ASP A 51 9.56 -2.23 -10.25
N THR A 52 9.55 -3.36 -10.96
CA THR A 52 8.30 -3.96 -11.45
C THR A 52 7.57 -4.65 -10.30
N PRO A 53 6.25 -4.92 -10.42
CA PRO A 53 5.51 -5.68 -9.43
C PRO A 53 6.16 -7.05 -9.10
N GLU A 54 6.70 -7.75 -10.10
CA GLU A 54 7.41 -9.01 -9.94
C GLU A 54 8.74 -8.84 -9.20
N GLY A 55 9.44 -7.72 -9.45
CA GLY A 55 10.67 -7.36 -8.74
C GLY A 55 10.41 -7.10 -7.25
N TRP A 56 9.35 -6.37 -6.92
CA TRP A 56 8.93 -6.17 -5.53
C TRP A 56 8.49 -7.45 -4.84
N LEU A 57 7.74 -8.31 -5.54
CA LEU A 57 7.40 -9.65 -5.06
C LEU A 57 8.67 -10.45 -4.70
N SER A 58 9.67 -10.45 -5.59
CA SER A 58 10.94 -11.14 -5.36
C SER A 58 11.68 -10.58 -4.15
N THR A 59 11.76 -9.24 -4.06
CA THR A 59 12.45 -8.54 -2.97
C THR A 59 11.84 -8.85 -1.61
N VAL A 60 10.52 -8.70 -1.45
CA VAL A 60 9.84 -8.95 -0.18
C VAL A 60 9.87 -10.43 0.19
N THR A 61 9.72 -11.33 -0.79
CA THR A 61 9.84 -12.78 -0.56
C THR A 61 11.23 -13.15 -0.05
N ARG A 62 12.29 -12.59 -0.66
CA ARG A 62 13.66 -12.78 -0.19
C ARG A 62 13.85 -12.27 1.24
N MET A 63 13.33 -11.09 1.58
CA MET A 63 13.42 -10.55 2.95
C MET A 63 12.74 -11.46 3.98
N ARG A 64 11.55 -11.96 3.67
CA ARG A 64 10.81 -12.87 4.55
C ARG A 64 11.53 -14.22 4.71
N GLU A 65 11.87 -14.87 3.60
CA GLU A 65 12.26 -16.29 3.60
C GLU A 65 13.75 -16.51 3.84
N GLN A 66 14.60 -15.59 3.38
CA GLN A 66 16.06 -15.75 3.44
C GLN A 66 16.69 -14.89 4.53
N ASN A 67 16.12 -13.72 4.82
CA ASN A 67 16.67 -12.77 5.78
C ASN A 67 15.93 -12.79 7.14
N GLY A 68 14.94 -13.68 7.30
CA GLY A 68 14.25 -13.91 8.57
C GLY A 68 13.39 -12.74 9.03
N CYS A 69 12.91 -11.89 8.11
CA CYS A 69 11.96 -10.83 8.46
C CYS A 69 10.64 -11.46 8.93
N ASP A 70 10.25 -11.16 10.17
CA ASP A 70 9.02 -11.66 10.78
C ASP A 70 7.78 -10.91 10.24
N ILE A 71 7.41 -11.28 9.02
CA ILE A 71 6.19 -10.87 8.34
C ILE A 71 5.41 -12.09 7.87
N THR A 72 4.11 -12.07 8.13
CA THR A 72 3.16 -13.06 7.62
C THR A 72 3.01 -12.93 6.10
N ARG A 73 2.41 -13.95 5.47
CA ARG A 73 2.08 -13.89 4.04
C ARG A 73 1.17 -12.71 3.72
N GLN A 74 0.15 -12.47 4.56
CA GLN A 74 -0.79 -11.36 4.35
C GLN A 74 -0.11 -9.99 4.47
N GLU A 75 0.74 -9.80 5.48
CA GLU A 75 1.54 -8.56 5.60
C GLU A 75 2.47 -8.39 4.39
N SER A 76 3.08 -9.48 3.91
CA SER A 76 3.93 -9.44 2.71
C SER A 76 3.16 -8.95 1.49
N ASP A 77 1.95 -9.46 1.27
CA ASP A 77 1.12 -9.07 0.13
C ASP A 77 0.72 -7.58 0.21
N ILE A 78 0.42 -7.08 1.40
CA ILE A 78 0.14 -5.65 1.64
C ILE A 78 1.37 -4.80 1.29
N ILE A 79 2.55 -5.19 1.78
CA ILE A 79 3.81 -4.47 1.53
C ILE A 79 4.17 -4.49 0.04
N ILE A 80 4.01 -5.63 -0.64
CA ILE A 80 4.28 -5.75 -2.10
C ILE A 80 3.36 -4.81 -2.88
N ASN A 81 2.06 -4.78 -2.56
CA ASN A 81 1.11 -3.90 -3.23
C ASN A 81 1.43 -2.42 -2.99
N TYR A 82 1.84 -2.05 -1.77
CA TYR A 82 2.28 -0.70 -1.45
C TYR A 82 3.52 -0.31 -2.28
N LEU A 83 4.55 -1.16 -2.28
CA LEU A 83 5.78 -0.90 -3.04
C LEU A 83 5.52 -0.81 -4.54
N ALA A 84 4.72 -1.72 -5.10
CA ALA A 84 4.34 -1.67 -6.52
C ALA A 84 3.51 -0.44 -6.88
N LYS A 85 2.67 0.07 -5.95
CA LYS A 85 1.85 1.25 -6.19
C LYS A 85 2.65 2.56 -6.15
N PHE A 86 3.56 2.70 -5.19
CA PHE A 86 4.26 3.97 -4.92
C PHE A 86 5.70 4.02 -5.45
N TYR A 87 6.32 2.86 -5.64
CA TYR A 87 7.70 2.68 -6.12
C TYR A 87 7.72 1.73 -7.33
N GLY A 88 6.61 1.64 -8.06
CA GLY A 88 6.47 0.85 -9.28
C GLY A 88 6.96 1.58 -10.53
N ARG A 89 7.35 0.82 -11.55
CA ARG A 89 7.52 1.30 -12.93
C ARG A 89 6.79 0.40 -13.93
#